data_AF-A0A1E4TG68-F1
#
_entry.id   AF-A0A1E4TG68-F1
#
_cell.length_a   1.000
_cell.length_b   1.000
_cell.length_c   1.000
_cell.angle_alpha   90.00
_cell.angle_beta   90.00
_cell.angle_gamma   90.00
#
_symmetry.space_group_name_H-M   'P 1'
#
loop_
_entity.id
_entity.type
_entity.pdbx_description
1 polymer ?
#
loop_
_entity_poly.entity_id
_entity_poly.type
_entity_poly.pdbx_seq_one_letter_code
_entity_poly.pdbx_strand_id
1 'polypeptide(L)'
;MPSLKLVHKYPECFPMVRVDRGAIKFVLGGANIMCPGLNSKGGQLPDQNIEKGQPVIVNAENKKSALAIGKLLMSTDEIKTSKKGHGVELITYLGDPLWSFKF
;
A
#
# COMPACT_ATOMS: atom_id res chain seq x y z
N MET A 1 -8.05 -0.67 -11.73
CA MET A 1 -7.69 -0.23 -10.37
C MET A 1 -8.98 0.13 -9.65
N PRO A 2 -9.31 -0.44 -8.48
CA PRO A 2 -10.49 -0.03 -7.72
C PRO A 2 -10.30 1.38 -7.16
N SER A 3 -11.40 2.06 -6.80
CA SER A 3 -11.33 3.32 -6.05
C SER A 3 -11.16 3.05 -4.55
N LEU A 4 -10.53 3.98 -3.83
CA LEU A 4 -10.39 3.88 -2.36
C LEU A 4 -11.74 3.74 -1.65
N LYS A 5 -12.79 4.38 -2.17
CA LYS A 5 -14.16 4.26 -1.63
C LYS A 5 -14.70 2.83 -1.76
N LEU A 6 -14.44 2.16 -2.88
CA LEU A 6 -14.84 0.75 -3.08
C LEU A 6 -14.05 -0.17 -2.15
N VAL A 7 -12.74 0.06 -2.06
CA VAL A 7 -11.85 -0.69 -1.16
C VAL A 7 -12.30 -0.57 0.30
N HIS A 8 -12.73 0.61 0.75
CA HIS A 8 -13.23 0.79 2.12
C HIS A 8 -14.53 0.04 2.38
N LYS A 9 -15.33 -0.24 1.34
CA LYS A 9 -16.59 -0.98 1.46
C LYS A 9 -16.39 -2.50 1.47
N TYR A 10 -15.39 -3.00 0.73
CA TYR A 10 -15.08 -4.43 0.59
C TYR A 10 -13.57 -4.69 0.73
N PRO A 11 -12.99 -4.43 1.92
CA PRO A 11 -11.54 -4.55 2.11
C PRO A 11 -11.05 -5.98 1.85
N GLU A 12 -11.78 -7.00 2.27
CA GLU A 12 -11.43 -8.42 2.17
C GLU A 12 -11.23 -8.94 0.74
N CYS A 13 -11.72 -8.23 -0.27
CA CYS A 13 -11.66 -8.67 -1.67
C CYS A 13 -10.31 -8.44 -2.34
N PHE A 14 -9.33 -7.87 -1.64
CA PHE A 14 -8.13 -7.35 -2.26
C PHE A 14 -6.87 -7.69 -1.44
N PRO A 15 -5.73 -7.90 -2.12
CA PRO A 15 -4.46 -8.09 -1.42
C PRO A 15 -4.03 -6.81 -0.70
N MET A 16 -3.57 -6.97 0.54
CA MET A 16 -3.18 -5.86 1.41
C MET A 16 -1.72 -5.96 1.82
N VAL A 17 -1.08 -4.80 1.88
CA VAL A 17 0.20 -4.59 2.56
C VAL A 17 0.00 -3.55 3.65
N ARG A 18 0.74 -3.67 4.75
CA ARG A 18 0.75 -2.69 5.83
C ARG A 18 2.08 -1.96 5.85
N VAL A 19 2.03 -0.64 5.95
CA VAL A 19 3.20 0.20 6.20
C VAL A 19 3.27 0.61 7.66
N ASP A 20 4.49 0.89 8.14
CA ASP A 20 4.67 1.48 9.46
C ASP A 20 4.11 2.89 9.59
N ARG A 21 4.01 3.33 10.84
CA ARG A 21 3.57 4.68 11.19
C ARG A 21 4.41 5.80 10.55
N GLY A 22 5.71 5.57 10.32
CA GLY A 22 6.63 6.56 9.77
C GLY A 22 6.35 6.87 8.30
N ALA A 23 5.91 5.86 7.54
CA ALA A 23 5.57 5.96 6.13
C ALA A 23 4.25 6.70 5.85
N ILE A 24 3.31 6.73 6.80
CA ILE A 24 1.95 7.27 6.62
C ILE A 24 1.96 8.68 6.02
N LYS A 25 2.75 9.58 6.60
CA LYS A 25 2.81 10.99 6.15
C LYS A 25 3.31 11.12 4.71
N PHE A 26 4.20 10.22 4.27
CA PHE A 26 4.77 10.24 2.94
C PHE A 26 3.80 9.66 1.91
N VAL A 27 3.10 8.58 2.27
CA VAL A 27 2.06 7.98 1.41
C VAL A 27 0.93 8.97 1.15
N LEU A 28 0.45 9.65 2.19
CA LEU A 28 -0.57 10.70 2.06
C LEU A 28 -0.04 11.98 1.38
N GLY A 29 1.27 12.08 1.19
CA GLY A 29 1.92 13.14 0.42
C GLY A 29 2.19 12.76 -1.04
N GLY A 30 1.74 11.60 -1.50
CA GLY A 30 1.94 11.15 -2.89
C GLY A 30 3.23 10.37 -3.14
N ALA A 31 3.98 9.99 -2.09
CA ALA A 31 5.25 9.28 -2.25
C ALA A 31 5.08 7.77 -2.44
N ASN A 32 5.97 7.18 -3.23
CA ASN A 32 6.12 5.74 -3.35
C ASN A 32 6.56 5.09 -2.03
N ILE A 33 6.23 3.81 -1.86
CA ILE A 33 6.53 3.07 -0.63
C ILE A 33 7.82 2.29 -0.83
N MET A 34 8.75 2.53 0.07
CA MET A 34 10.06 1.89 0.07
C MET A 34 10.00 0.55 0.81
N CYS A 35 10.80 -0.44 0.39
CA CYS A 35 10.86 -1.77 1.02
C CYS A 35 11.07 -1.73 2.55
N PRO A 36 11.91 -0.83 3.13
CA PRO A 36 12.05 -0.72 4.58
C PRO A 36 10.76 -0.43 5.33
N GLY A 37 9.83 0.35 4.74
CA GLY A 37 8.56 0.68 5.38
C GLY A 37 7.57 -0.48 5.42
N LEU A 38 7.80 -1.52 4.61
CA LEU A 38 7.02 -2.77 4.55
C LEU A 38 7.63 -3.88 5.39
N ASN A 39 8.96 -3.87 5.59
CA ASN A 39 9.71 -4.86 6.39
C ASN A 39 9.97 -4.43 7.84
N SER A 40 9.53 -3.25 8.25
CA SER A 40 9.67 -2.78 9.61
C SER A 40 8.74 -3.53 10.57
N LYS A 41 8.91 -3.37 11.89
CA LYS A 41 8.04 -4.03 12.89
C LYS A 41 6.55 -3.68 12.73
N GLY A 42 6.27 -2.47 12.24
CA GLY A 42 4.92 -2.00 11.92
C GLY A 42 4.47 -2.36 10.50
N GLY A 43 5.39 -2.73 9.61
CA GLY A 43 5.09 -3.26 8.29
C GLY A 43 4.50 -4.67 8.36
N GLN A 44 3.73 -5.05 7.34
CA GLN A 44 3.25 -6.42 7.18
C GLN A 44 3.03 -6.70 5.70
N LEU A 45 3.59 -7.81 5.23
CA LEU A 45 3.39 -8.32 3.89
C LEU A 45 2.50 -9.57 3.97
N PRO A 46 1.72 -9.88 2.92
CA PRO A 46 0.93 -11.09 2.88
C PRO A 46 1.81 -12.33 2.87
N ASP A 47 1.27 -13.43 3.40
CA ASP A 47 1.97 -14.72 3.44
C ASP A 47 2.11 -15.33 2.04
N GLN A 48 1.09 -15.15 1.20
CA GLN A 48 1.12 -15.55 -0.20
C GLN A 48 2.01 -14.59 -1.00
N ASN A 49 2.84 -15.16 -1.87
CA ASN A 49 3.66 -14.36 -2.76
C ASN A 49 2.79 -13.68 -3.81
N ILE A 50 2.86 -12.36 -3.87
CA ILE A 50 2.20 -11.55 -4.90
C ILE A 50 3.25 -11.09 -5.90
N GLU A 51 2.99 -11.39 -7.16
CA GLU A 51 3.91 -11.04 -8.24
C GLU A 51 4.01 -9.53 -8.47
N LYS A 52 5.15 -9.14 -9.02
CA LYS A 52 5.39 -7.78 -9.50
C LYS A 52 4.29 -7.36 -10.47
N GLY A 53 3.84 -6.12 -10.33
CA GLY A 53 2.86 -5.49 -11.20
C GLY A 53 1.41 -5.70 -10.76
N GLN A 54 1.15 -6.53 -9.74
CA GLN A 54 -0.18 -6.68 -9.18
C GLN A 54 -0.57 -5.43 -8.34
N PRO A 55 -1.86 -5.05 -8.36
CA PRO A 55 -2.37 -3.98 -7.52
C PRO A 55 -2.48 -4.46 -6.07
N VAL A 56 -2.15 -3.59 -5.13
CA VAL A 56 -2.22 -3.86 -3.69
C VAL A 56 -2.81 -2.66 -2.95
N ILE A 57 -3.55 -2.95 -1.88
CA ILE A 57 -4.01 -1.94 -0.95
C ILE A 57 -2.93 -1.69 0.09
N VAL A 58 -2.73 -0.43 0.42
CA VAL A 58 -1.80 0.02 1.45
C VAL A 58 -2.58 0.42 2.70
N ASN A 59 -2.46 -0.39 3.74
CA ASN A 59 -2.94 -0.10 5.09
C ASN A 59 -1.82 0.47 5.95
N ALA A 60 -2.20 1.05 7.09
CA ALA A 60 -1.24 1.54 8.08
C ALA A 60 -1.39 0.85 9.41
N GLU A 61 -0.26 0.78 10.13
CA GLU A 61 -0.22 0.45 11.54
C GLU A 61 -1.22 1.31 12.34
N ASN A 62 -2.04 0.66 13.17
CA ASN A 62 -3.09 1.30 13.99
C ASN A 62 -4.18 2.05 13.21
N LYS A 63 -4.41 1.72 11.93
CA LYS A 63 -5.52 2.26 11.13
C LYS A 63 -6.38 1.12 10.58
N LYS A 64 -7.70 1.31 10.63
CA LYS A 64 -8.68 0.33 10.10
C LYS A 64 -8.91 0.49 8.59
N SER A 65 -8.77 1.71 8.09
CA SER A 65 -9.04 2.03 6.68
C SER A 65 -7.76 2.06 5.85
N ALA A 66 -7.88 1.69 4.58
CA ALA A 66 -6.82 1.82 3.60
C ALA A 66 -6.40 3.28 3.41
N LEU A 67 -5.10 3.51 3.34
CA LEU A 67 -4.51 4.82 3.06
C LEU A 67 -4.35 5.08 1.57
N ALA A 68 -4.01 4.03 0.82
CA ALA A 68 -3.67 4.16 -0.58
C ALA A 68 -3.87 2.85 -1.34
N ILE A 69 -3.85 2.96 -2.65
CA ILE A 69 -3.76 1.84 -3.59
C ILE A 69 -2.50 2.06 -4.40
N GLY A 70 -1.74 0.99 -4.55
CA GLY A 70 -0.49 0.99 -5.28
C GLY A 70 -0.31 -0.27 -6.12
N LYS A 71 0.80 -0.30 -6.85
CA LYS A 71 1.21 -1.41 -7.69
C LYS A 71 2.57 -1.91 -7.23
N LEU A 72 2.71 -3.22 -7.10
CA LEU A 72 3.99 -3.82 -6.71
C LEU A 72 5.05 -3.59 -7.79
N LEU A 73 6.19 -3.03 -7.42
CA LEU A 73 7.37 -2.90 -8.29
C LEU A 73 8.34 -4.08 -8.16
N MET A 74 8.18 -4.85 -7.09
CA MET A 74 8.91 -6.07 -6.74
C MET A 74 7.91 -7.09 -6.20
N SER A 75 8.21 -8.38 -6.29
CA SER A 75 7.36 -9.39 -5.65
C SER A 75 7.41 -9.26 -4.12
N THR A 76 6.38 -9.74 -3.41
CA THR A 76 6.38 -9.63 -1.94
C THR A 76 7.54 -10.40 -1.29
N ASP A 77 8.02 -11.49 -1.90
CA ASP A 77 9.18 -12.24 -1.42
C ASP A 77 10.50 -11.51 -1.67
N GLU A 78 10.63 -10.83 -2.81
CA GLU A 78 11.73 -9.91 -3.07
C GLU A 78 11.73 -8.76 -2.08
N ILE A 79 10.55 -8.19 -1.77
CA ILE A 79 10.43 -7.12 -0.78
C ILE A 79 10.88 -7.64 0.58
N LYS A 80 10.44 -8.82 1.04
CA LYS A 80 10.86 -9.42 2.34
C LYS A 80 12.38 -9.52 2.47
N THR A 81 13.07 -9.84 1.37
CA THR A 81 14.52 -10.05 1.36
C THR A 81 15.30 -8.75 1.11
N SER A 82 14.72 -7.84 0.33
CA SER A 82 15.36 -6.58 -0.06
C SER A 82 15.20 -5.49 1.01
N LYS A 83 16.33 -4.92 1.43
CA LYS A 83 16.36 -3.80 2.40
C LYS A 83 16.41 -2.42 1.73
N LYS A 84 16.36 -2.33 0.40
CA LYS A 84 16.49 -1.08 -0.36
C LYS A 84 15.60 -1.09 -1.61
N GLY A 85 15.19 0.09 -2.06
CA GLY A 85 14.42 0.28 -3.28
C GLY A 85 12.94 0.54 -3.05
N HIS A 86 12.24 0.79 -4.16
CA HIS A 86 10.81 1.03 -4.20
C HIS A 86 10.07 -0.31 -4.25
N GLY A 87 9.24 -0.58 -3.23
CA GLY A 87 8.46 -1.81 -3.16
C GLY A 87 7.09 -1.66 -3.84
N VAL A 88 6.41 -0.55 -3.59
CA VAL A 88 5.09 -0.26 -4.16
C VAL A 88 5.10 1.15 -4.76
N GLU A 89 4.69 1.22 -6.02
CA GLU A 89 4.36 2.47 -6.72
C GLU A 89 2.98 2.95 -6.28
N LEU A 90 2.88 4.21 -5.87
CA LEU A 90 1.63 4.81 -5.44
C LEU A 90 0.78 5.21 -6.65
N ILE A 91 -0.51 4.86 -6.63
CA ILE A 91 -1.45 5.23 -7.70
C ILE A 91 -2.48 6.24 -7.21
N THR A 92 -3.12 5.95 -6.07
CA THR A 92 -4.11 6.84 -5.45
C THR A 92 -3.98 6.74 -3.94
N TYR A 93 -4.23 7.83 -3.25
CA TYR A 93 -4.13 7.93 -1.80
C TYR A 93 -5.25 8.78 -1.22
N LEU A 94 -5.51 8.61 0.06
CA LEU A 94 -6.55 9.32 0.76
C LEU A 94 -6.22 10.82 0.79
N GLY A 95 -7.12 11.64 0.25
CA GLY A 95 -6.92 13.09 0.13
C GLY A 95 -6.38 13.54 -1.23
N ASP A 96 -6.12 12.62 -2.16
CA ASP A 96 -5.79 12.98 -3.54
C ASP A 96 -7.03 13.55 -4.29
N PRO A 97 -6.85 14.05 -5.53
CA PRO A 97 -7.97 14.56 -6.33
C PRO A 97 -9.06 13.52 -6.60
N LEU A 98 -8.69 12.24 -6.79
CA LEU A 98 -9.64 11.16 -7.07
C LEU A 98 -10.50 10.81 -5.85
N TRP A 99 -9.95 10.92 -4.64
CA TRP A 99 -10.67 10.77 -3.38
C TRP A 99 -11.71 11.88 -3.21
N SER A 100 -11.31 13.11 -3.49
CA SER A 100 -12.15 14.31 -3.41
C SER A 100 -13.24 14.33 -4.49
N PHE A 101 -13.00 13.64 -5.61
CA PHE A 101 -13.97 13.48 -6.68
C PHE A 101 -15.23 12.74 -6.19
N LYS A 102 -16.38 13.36 -6.40
CA LYS A 102 -17.70 12.77 -6.15
C LYS A 102 -18.32 12.41 -7.49
N PHE A 103 -18.48 11.10 -7.72
CA PHE A 103 -19.31 10.58 -8.80
C PHE A 103 -20.78 10.78 -8.46
#